data_AF-A0A2D6EUF5-F1
#
_entry.id   AF-A0A2D6EUF5-F1
#
_cell.length_a   1.000
_cell.length_b   1.000
_cell.length_c   1.000
_cell.angle_alpha   90.00
_cell.angle_beta   90.00
_cell.angle_gamma   90.00
#
_symmetry.space_group_name_H-M   'P 1'
#
loop_
_entity.id
_entity.type
_entity.pdbx_description
1 polymer ?
#
loop_
_entity_poly.entity_id
_entity_poly.type
_entity_poly.pdbx_seq_one_letter_code
_entity_poly.pdbx_strand_id
1 'polypeptide(L)'
;MSESFPPLFFEKPNKGENTLSFLGPKKERTTESTLTRTLITGYVKQLFKRPDFPVEVYIALDDGAMAFKGDVVWPNTECEHPFDFVPIARIDDLVVNLPGKMEFLQKLGVEGMEDVTPESEAGFWEEFAFEFADVAVNVKLTWE
;
A
#
# COMPACT_ATOMS: atom_id res chain seq x y z
N MET A 1 -19.73 75.34 -21.17
CA MET A 1 -20.75 74.32 -20.86
C MET A 1 -20.02 73.01 -20.66
N SER A 2 -20.08 72.56 -19.42
CA SER A 2 -19.35 71.46 -18.81
C SER A 2 -20.26 70.25 -18.73
N GLU A 3 -19.92 69.16 -19.40
CA GLU A 3 -20.52 67.86 -19.13
C GLU A 3 -19.48 66.99 -18.41
N SER A 4 -19.54 67.07 -17.09
CA SER A 4 -18.82 66.20 -16.16
C SER A 4 -19.56 64.86 -16.07
N PHE A 5 -18.96 63.80 -16.60
CA PHE A 5 -19.36 62.43 -16.29
C PHE A 5 -19.04 62.12 -14.82
N PRO A 6 -19.94 61.46 -14.07
CA PRO A 6 -19.65 61.03 -12.71
C PRO A 6 -18.62 59.87 -12.72
N PRO A 7 -17.75 59.75 -11.72
CA PRO A 7 -16.87 58.59 -11.61
C PRO A 7 -17.71 57.35 -11.27
N LEU A 8 -17.66 56.35 -12.14
CA LEU A 8 -18.08 55.00 -11.84
C LEU A 8 -17.20 54.48 -10.70
N PHE A 9 -17.80 54.31 -9.52
CA PHE A 9 -17.21 53.52 -8.44
C PHE A 9 -16.94 52.11 -8.96
N PHE A 10 -15.67 51.79 -9.21
CA PHE A 10 -15.23 50.40 -9.30
C PHE A 10 -15.23 49.84 -7.88
N GLU A 11 -16.34 49.20 -7.47
CA GLU A 11 -16.30 48.23 -6.38
C GLU A 11 -15.28 47.16 -6.77
N LYS A 12 -14.22 47.03 -5.98
CA LYS A 12 -13.31 45.89 -6.07
C LYS A 12 -14.14 44.62 -5.88
N PRO A 13 -14.08 43.61 -6.76
CA PRO A 13 -14.64 42.32 -6.43
C PRO A 13 -13.85 41.78 -5.23
N ASN A 14 -14.52 41.74 -4.08
CA ASN A 14 -14.07 41.04 -2.90
C ASN A 14 -14.14 39.54 -3.24
N LYS A 15 -13.07 39.02 -3.85
CA LYS A 15 -12.97 37.62 -4.28
C LYS A 15 -12.67 36.76 -3.05
N GLY A 16 -13.63 36.70 -2.14
CA GLY A 16 -13.78 35.57 -1.25
C GLY A 16 -14.22 34.39 -2.10
N GLU A 17 -13.27 33.77 -2.80
CA GLU A 17 -13.43 32.46 -3.42
C GLU A 17 -13.64 31.45 -2.28
N ASN A 18 -14.89 31.34 -1.81
CA ASN A 18 -15.40 30.10 -1.25
C ASN A 18 -15.49 29.11 -2.41
N THR A 19 -14.34 28.57 -2.82
CA THR A 19 -14.30 27.27 -3.49
C THR A 19 -14.94 26.30 -2.54
N LEU A 20 -16.18 25.92 -2.84
CA LEU A 20 -16.81 24.70 -2.35
C LEU A 20 -15.90 23.53 -2.75
N SER A 21 -14.89 23.24 -1.92
CA SER A 21 -14.13 22.01 -2.02
C SER A 21 -15.05 20.89 -1.55
N PHE A 22 -15.85 20.38 -2.48
CA PHE A 22 -16.78 19.26 -2.29
C PHE A 22 -16.07 17.94 -1.87
N LEU A 23 -14.75 17.97 -1.74
CA LEU A 23 -13.87 16.82 -1.48
C LEU A 23 -13.32 16.77 -0.05
N GLY A 24 -13.80 17.64 0.85
CA GLY A 24 -13.25 17.74 2.21
C GLY A 24 -11.78 18.18 2.23
N PRO A 25 -11.16 18.28 3.42
CA PRO A 25 -9.73 18.54 3.50
C PRO A 25 -8.97 17.36 2.87
N LYS A 26 -8.00 17.66 2.00
CA LYS A 26 -7.06 16.66 1.47
C LYS A 26 -6.42 15.94 2.66
N LYS A 27 -6.73 14.65 2.87
CA LYS A 27 -6.08 13.83 3.91
C LYS A 27 -4.57 14.01 3.72
N GLU A 28 -3.87 14.43 4.77
CA GLU A 28 -2.41 14.51 4.71
C GLU A 28 -1.89 13.12 4.34
N ARG A 29 -0.94 13.07 3.39
CA ARG A 29 -0.39 11.79 2.96
C ARG A 29 0.36 11.19 4.14
N THR A 30 0.00 9.97 4.50
CA THR A 30 0.68 9.20 5.53
C THR A 30 2.14 9.00 5.15
N THR A 31 3.04 9.45 6.02
CA THR A 31 4.50 9.38 5.83
C THR A 31 5.17 8.32 6.68
N GLU A 32 4.50 7.83 7.72
CA GLU A 32 4.97 6.75 8.59
C GLU A 32 3.83 5.74 8.81
N SER A 33 4.16 4.46 8.89
CA SER A 33 3.23 3.38 9.16
C SER A 33 3.84 2.34 10.09
N THR A 34 3.01 1.75 10.94
CA THR A 34 3.40 0.65 11.84
C THR A 34 2.72 -0.63 11.39
N LEU A 35 3.51 -1.68 11.17
CA LEU A 35 3.06 -3.00 10.76
C LEU A 35 3.67 -4.07 11.69
N THR A 36 2.98 -5.20 11.82
CA THR A 36 3.46 -6.32 12.62
C THR A 36 4.20 -7.33 11.74
N ARG A 37 5.40 -7.75 12.14
CA ARG A 37 6.19 -8.75 11.39
C ARG A 37 5.49 -10.09 11.27
N THR A 38 4.82 -10.52 12.34
CA THR A 38 4.07 -11.79 12.38
C THR A 38 2.89 -11.78 11.40
N LEU A 39 2.26 -10.62 11.21
CA LEU A 39 1.17 -10.45 10.25
C LEU A 39 1.70 -10.62 8.81
N ILE A 40 2.74 -9.87 8.45
CA ILE A 40 3.31 -9.90 7.10
C ILE A 40 3.91 -11.27 6.78
N THR A 41 4.66 -11.87 7.71
CA THR A 41 5.16 -13.24 7.53
C THR A 41 4.03 -14.25 7.40
N GLY A 42 2.93 -14.09 8.12
CA GLY A 42 1.72 -14.90 7.96
C GLY A 42 1.18 -14.83 6.54
N TYR A 43 1.07 -13.64 5.96
CA TYR A 43 0.63 -13.47 4.57
C TYR A 43 1.60 -14.08 3.57
N VAL A 44 2.92 -13.92 3.76
CA VAL A 44 3.91 -14.59 2.91
C VAL A 44 3.65 -16.10 2.92
N LYS A 45 3.62 -16.73 4.09
CA LYS A 45 3.46 -18.20 4.22
C LYS A 45 2.14 -18.68 3.61
N GLN A 46 1.06 -17.93 3.77
CA GLN A 46 -0.27 -18.31 3.26
C GLN A 46 -0.41 -18.10 1.74
N LEU A 47 0.20 -17.06 1.19
CA LEU A 47 -0.01 -16.62 -0.19
C LEU A 47 1.11 -17.04 -1.15
N PHE A 48 2.27 -17.48 -0.65
CA PHE A 48 3.45 -17.81 -1.46
C PHE A 48 3.17 -18.75 -2.64
N LYS A 49 2.31 -19.76 -2.43
CA LYS A 49 1.97 -20.75 -3.46
C LYS A 49 1.13 -20.17 -4.59
N ARG A 50 0.46 -19.03 -4.39
CA ARG A 50 -0.40 -18.45 -5.41
C ARG A 50 0.41 -18.05 -6.65
N PRO A 51 -0.15 -18.18 -7.85
CA PRO A 51 0.55 -17.84 -9.09
C PRO A 51 0.92 -16.35 -9.18
N ASP A 52 0.12 -15.49 -8.56
CA ASP A 52 0.20 -14.03 -8.60
C ASP A 52 1.10 -13.43 -7.49
N PHE A 53 1.57 -14.24 -6.55
CA PHE A 53 2.52 -13.84 -5.52
C PHE A 53 3.95 -13.72 -6.08
N PRO A 54 4.72 -12.67 -5.71
CA PRO A 54 4.37 -11.55 -4.83
C PRO A 54 3.74 -10.34 -5.56
N VAL A 55 3.67 -10.39 -6.90
CA VAL A 55 3.49 -9.21 -7.76
C VAL A 55 2.13 -8.52 -7.59
N GLU A 56 1.08 -9.28 -7.30
CA GLU A 56 -0.29 -8.77 -7.18
C GLU A 56 -0.79 -8.70 -5.72
N VAL A 57 0.10 -8.87 -4.75
CA VAL A 57 -0.25 -8.87 -3.32
C VAL A 57 0.24 -7.58 -2.69
N TYR A 58 -0.71 -6.73 -2.31
CA TYR A 58 -0.45 -5.43 -1.70
C TYR A 58 -0.94 -5.40 -0.26
N ILE A 59 -0.32 -4.57 0.57
CA ILE A 59 -0.68 -4.35 1.97
C ILE A 59 -1.01 -2.88 2.16
N ALA A 60 -2.14 -2.59 2.81
CA ALA A 60 -2.51 -1.25 3.22
C ALA A 60 -1.58 -0.70 4.30
N LEU A 61 -1.05 0.50 4.09
CA LEU A 61 -0.16 1.19 5.03
C LEU A 61 -0.89 2.21 5.91
N ASP A 62 -2.18 2.42 5.69
CA ASP A 62 -3.02 3.33 6.48
C ASP A 62 -4.49 2.89 6.42
N ASP A 63 -5.33 3.49 7.25
CA ASP A 63 -6.76 3.20 7.32
C ASP A 63 -7.54 4.01 6.27
N GLY A 64 -8.33 3.29 5.48
CA GLY A 64 -9.14 3.80 4.39
C GLY A 64 -10.62 3.46 4.56
N ALA A 65 -11.41 3.77 3.52
CA ALA A 65 -12.83 3.44 3.53
C ALA A 65 -13.09 1.94 3.31
N MET A 66 -12.20 1.26 2.57
CA MET A 66 -12.37 -0.13 2.12
C MET A 66 -11.35 -1.12 2.70
N ALA A 67 -10.27 -0.62 3.30
CA ALA A 67 -9.20 -1.44 3.87
C ALA A 67 -8.63 -0.75 5.11
N PHE A 68 -8.24 -1.54 6.10
CA PHE A 68 -7.51 -1.07 7.27
C PHE A 68 -6.01 -1.31 7.09
N LYS A 69 -5.21 -0.55 7.83
CA LYS A 69 -3.77 -0.73 7.85
C LYS A 69 -3.42 -2.19 8.20
N GLY A 70 -2.58 -2.79 7.37
CA GLY A 70 -2.15 -4.18 7.48
C GLY A 70 -2.99 -5.16 6.67
N ASP A 71 -4.16 -4.76 6.15
CA ASP A 71 -4.97 -5.64 5.32
C ASP A 71 -4.31 -5.93 3.96
N VAL A 72 -4.53 -7.14 3.46
CA VAL A 72 -4.16 -7.50 2.08
C VAL A 72 -5.17 -6.86 1.13
N VAL A 73 -4.64 -6.21 0.11
CA VAL A 73 -5.40 -5.50 -0.91
C VAL A 73 -5.08 -6.08 -2.29
N TRP A 74 -6.12 -6.26 -3.10
CA TRP A 74 -6.03 -6.58 -4.52
C TRP A 74 -6.53 -5.40 -5.35
N PRO A 75 -5.64 -4.49 -5.80
CA PRO A 75 -6.05 -3.25 -6.46
C PRO A 75 -6.95 -3.50 -7.68
N ASN A 76 -6.70 -4.57 -8.44
CA ASN A 76 -7.45 -4.87 -9.65
C ASN A 76 -8.91 -5.30 -9.41
N THR A 77 -9.26 -5.77 -8.20
CA THR A 77 -10.62 -6.22 -7.86
C THR A 77 -11.33 -5.33 -6.87
N GLU A 78 -10.56 -4.59 -6.05
CA GLU A 78 -11.09 -3.80 -4.93
C GLU A 78 -11.09 -2.29 -5.23
N CYS A 79 -10.58 -1.85 -6.40
CA CYS A 79 -10.56 -0.44 -6.78
C CYS A 79 -11.63 -0.08 -7.81
N GLU A 80 -12.61 0.73 -7.41
CA GLU A 80 -13.50 1.44 -8.36
C GLU A 80 -13.04 2.88 -8.63
N HIS A 81 -12.27 3.53 -7.73
CA HIS A 81 -11.88 4.94 -7.87
C HIS A 81 -10.46 5.30 -7.36
N PRO A 82 -9.68 6.15 -8.09
CA PRO A 82 -8.31 6.53 -7.72
C PRO A 82 -8.16 7.46 -6.51
N PHE A 83 -9.26 7.91 -5.89
CA PHE A 83 -9.23 8.78 -4.70
C PHE A 83 -9.58 8.06 -3.40
N ASP A 84 -9.89 6.76 -3.46
CA ASP A 84 -10.25 5.95 -2.28
C ASP A 84 -9.04 5.39 -1.53
N PHE A 85 -7.82 5.62 -2.03
CA PHE A 85 -6.67 4.88 -1.56
C PHE A 85 -5.84 5.56 -0.47
N VAL A 86 -5.63 4.77 0.57
CA VAL A 86 -4.48 4.80 1.46
C VAL A 86 -3.22 4.40 0.69
N PRO A 87 -2.01 4.79 1.15
CA PRO A 87 -0.80 4.19 0.63
C PRO A 87 -0.85 2.66 0.77
N ILE A 88 -0.49 1.94 -0.30
CA ILE A 88 -0.30 0.49 -0.32
C ILE A 88 1.13 0.18 -0.73
N ALA A 89 1.69 -0.90 -0.20
CA ALA A 89 2.98 -1.44 -0.61
C ALA A 89 2.84 -2.89 -1.06
N ARG A 90 3.60 -3.29 -2.07
CA ARG A 90 3.63 -4.69 -2.50
C ARG A 90 4.40 -5.52 -1.48
N ILE A 91 4.07 -6.80 -1.35
CA ILE A 91 4.66 -7.63 -0.29
C ILE A 91 6.18 -7.81 -0.40
N ASP A 92 6.73 -7.79 -1.62
CA ASP A 92 8.17 -7.81 -1.89
C ASP A 92 8.86 -6.44 -1.71
N ASP A 93 8.10 -5.34 -1.61
CA ASP A 93 8.62 -4.05 -1.14
C ASP A 93 8.71 -4.03 0.40
N LEU A 94 7.96 -4.90 1.09
CA LEU A 94 7.97 -5.02 2.55
C LEU A 94 8.98 -6.04 3.06
N VAL A 95 9.13 -7.16 2.36
CA VAL A 95 10.08 -8.23 2.70
C VAL A 95 11.12 -8.34 1.61
N VAL A 96 12.31 -7.79 1.87
CA VAL A 96 13.33 -7.51 0.86
C VAL A 96 14.10 -8.74 0.39
N ASN A 97 14.04 -9.82 1.17
CA ASN A 97 14.79 -11.05 0.90
C ASN A 97 13.90 -12.23 0.50
N LEU A 98 12.66 -11.99 0.07
CA LEU A 98 11.75 -13.07 -0.34
C LEU A 98 12.39 -13.98 -1.41
N PRO A 99 12.42 -15.30 -1.19
CA PRO A 99 12.94 -16.22 -2.19
C PRO A 99 12.01 -16.29 -3.40
N GLY A 100 12.59 -16.47 -4.59
CA GLY A 100 11.80 -16.88 -5.75
C GLY A 100 11.25 -18.29 -5.59
N LYS A 101 10.18 -18.65 -6.31
CA LYS A 101 9.63 -20.02 -6.30
C LYS A 101 10.69 -21.06 -6.66
N MET A 102 11.52 -20.77 -7.66
CA MET A 102 12.60 -21.67 -8.07
C MET A 102 13.65 -21.85 -6.96
N GLU A 103 14.01 -20.79 -6.25
CA GLU A 103 14.98 -20.85 -5.15
C GLU A 103 14.42 -21.62 -3.96
N PHE A 104 13.13 -21.43 -3.66
CA PHE A 104 12.41 -22.18 -2.63
C PHE A 104 12.40 -23.68 -2.94
N LEU A 105 12.04 -24.07 -4.17
CA LEU A 105 12.04 -25.48 -4.59
C LEU A 105 13.44 -26.10 -4.53
N GLN A 106 14.47 -25.36 -4.96
CA GLN A 106 15.86 -25.81 -4.88
C GLN A 106 16.31 -26.05 -3.43
N LYS A 107 15.93 -25.17 -2.50
CA LYS A 107 16.26 -25.34 -1.07
C LYS A 107 15.54 -26.52 -0.44
N LEU A 108 14.34 -26.84 -0.90
CA LEU A 108 13.59 -28.00 -0.47
C LEU A 108 14.00 -29.30 -1.19
N GLY A 109 14.75 -29.22 -2.28
CA GLY A 109 15.17 -30.39 -3.06
C GLY A 109 14.03 -31.05 -3.85
N VAL A 110 13.01 -30.28 -4.24
CA VAL A 110 11.86 -30.75 -5.01
C VAL A 110 11.82 -30.12 -6.40
N GLU A 111 11.14 -30.76 -7.35
CA GLU A 111 11.05 -30.30 -8.74
C GLU A 111 9.85 -29.35 -8.97
N GLY A 112 8.75 -29.58 -8.25
CA GLY A 112 7.50 -28.82 -8.40
C GLY A 112 6.89 -28.36 -7.07
N MET A 113 6.01 -27.37 -7.15
CA MET A 113 5.27 -26.85 -5.98
C MET A 113 4.25 -27.87 -5.45
N GLU A 114 3.82 -28.79 -6.30
CA GLU A 114 2.96 -29.93 -6.00
C GLU A 114 3.61 -30.96 -5.07
N ASP A 115 4.94 -31.03 -5.07
CA ASP A 115 5.72 -31.97 -4.24
C ASP A 115 6.06 -31.39 -2.86
N VAL A 116 5.75 -30.12 -2.63
CA VAL A 116 6.02 -29.42 -1.36
C VAL A 116 5.02 -29.88 -0.31
N THR A 117 5.46 -30.73 0.61
CA THR A 117 4.64 -31.14 1.76
C THR A 117 4.51 -30.00 2.77
N PRO A 118 3.39 -29.93 3.53
CA PRO A 118 3.22 -28.92 4.56
C PRO A 118 4.35 -28.88 5.60
N GLU A 119 4.93 -30.04 5.94
CA GLU A 119 6.03 -30.15 6.91
C GLU A 119 7.32 -29.54 6.37
N SER A 120 7.65 -29.83 5.10
CA SER A 120 8.84 -29.27 4.45
C SER A 120 8.76 -27.75 4.33
N GLU A 121 7.58 -27.24 3.98
CA GLU A 121 7.30 -25.81 3.90
C GLU A 121 7.37 -25.14 5.27
N ALA A 122 6.75 -25.74 6.29
CA ALA A 122 6.80 -25.22 7.65
C ALA A 122 8.26 -25.13 8.15
N GLY A 123 9.05 -26.20 7.96
CA GLY A 123 10.45 -26.22 8.34
C GLY A 123 11.26 -25.13 7.63
N PHE A 124 11.06 -24.94 6.33
CA PHE A 124 11.71 -23.86 5.59
C PHE A 124 11.40 -22.50 6.21
N TRP A 125 10.12 -22.20 6.46
CA TRP A 125 9.71 -20.90 6.97
C TRP A 125 10.01 -20.67 8.45
N GLU A 126 10.35 -21.71 9.20
CA GLU A 126 10.86 -21.61 10.58
C GLU A 126 12.35 -21.23 10.58
N GLU A 127 13.13 -21.76 9.64
CA GLU A 127 14.55 -21.45 9.49
C GLU A 127 14.81 -20.14 8.71
N PHE A 128 13.85 -19.71 7.90
CA PHE A 128 13.98 -18.53 7.07
C PHE A 128 14.01 -17.24 7.90
N ALA A 129 15.14 -16.52 7.84
CA ALA A 129 15.31 -15.23 8.48
C ALA A 129 14.71 -14.11 7.60
N PHE A 130 13.50 -13.66 7.92
CA PHE A 130 12.83 -12.58 7.21
C PHE A 130 13.53 -11.24 7.41
N GLU A 131 13.86 -10.56 6.31
CA GLU A 131 14.36 -9.18 6.30
C GLU A 131 13.26 -8.23 5.83
N PHE A 132 13.03 -7.18 6.61
CA PHE A 132 11.95 -6.22 6.37
C PHE A 132 12.52 -4.87 5.95
N ALA A 133 11.83 -4.18 5.03
CA ALA A 133 12.20 -2.85 4.58
C ALA A 133 11.91 -1.79 5.65
N ASP A 134 12.75 -0.76 5.73
CA ASP A 134 12.51 0.42 6.58
C ASP A 134 11.61 1.47 5.90
N VAL A 135 11.45 1.38 4.57
CA VAL A 135 10.66 2.33 3.76
C VAL A 135 10.01 1.58 2.60
N ALA A 136 8.71 1.81 2.37
CA ALA A 136 8.01 1.37 1.16
C ALA A 136 7.11 2.51 0.65
N VAL A 137 7.13 2.76 -0.67
CA VAL A 137 6.25 3.76 -1.33
C VAL A 137 6.30 5.15 -0.67
N ASN A 138 7.50 5.58 -0.28
CA ASN A 138 7.77 6.84 0.46
C ASN A 138 7.13 6.92 1.86
N VAL A 139 6.70 5.80 2.42
CA VAL A 139 6.23 5.67 3.80
C VAL A 139 7.31 4.96 4.61
N LYS A 140 7.74 5.56 5.71
CA LYS A 140 8.66 4.93 6.66
C LYS A 140 7.93 3.88 7.48
N LEU A 141 8.51 2.71 7.61
CA LEU A 141 7.91 1.55 8.26
C LEU A 141 8.51 1.36 9.66
N THR A 142 7.64 1.19 10.64
CA THR A 142 7.98 0.76 12.00
C THR A 142 7.43 -0.65 12.20
N TRP A 143 8.28 -1.56 12.68
CA TRP A 143 7.94 -2.97 12.81
C TRP A 143 7.75 -3.38 14.26
N GLU A 144 6.59 -3.96 14.54
CA GLU A 144 6.25 -4.63 15.81
C GLU A 144 6.47 -6.15 15.73
#